data_AF-A0AAQ3NF32-F1
#
_entry.id   AF-A0AAQ3NF32-F1
#
_cell.length_a   1.000
_cell.length_b   1.000
_cell.length_c   1.000
_cell.angle_alpha   90.00
_cell.angle_beta   90.00
_cell.angle_gamma   90.00
#
_symmetry.space_group_name_H-M   'P 1'
#
loop_
_entity.id
_entity.type
_entity.pdbx_description
1 polymer ?
#
loop_
_entity_poly.entity_id
_entity_poly.type
_entity_poly.pdbx_seq_one_letter_code
_entity_poly.pdbx_strand_id
1 'polypeptide(L)'
;MEVPSRRKPVMYCVCLFFVVNFFLEISDAFYLPGSYMHTYSTGDHIYAKVNSLTSIETELPYSYYSLPYCKPLGGIKKSAENLGELLRGDQIDNSPYLFSMNV
;
A
#
# COMPACT_ATOMS: atom_id res chain seq x y z
N MET A 1 -51.41 -40.33 16.70
CA MET A 1 -51.67 -39.01 16.09
C MET A 1 -50.46 -38.13 16.35
N GLU A 2 -49.87 -37.62 15.28
CA GLU A 2 -48.48 -37.19 15.17
C GLU A 2 -48.18 -35.90 15.96
N VAL A 3 -47.09 -35.93 16.74
CA VAL A 3 -46.55 -34.78 17.46
C VAL A 3 -45.98 -33.79 16.43
N PRO A 4 -46.32 -32.49 16.47
CA PRO A 4 -46.12 -31.60 15.34
C PRO A 4 -44.63 -31.33 15.10
N SER A 5 -44.18 -31.63 13.87
CA SER A 5 -42.84 -31.39 13.29
C SER A 5 -42.40 -29.91 13.25
N ARG A 6 -43.20 -28.98 13.84
CA ARG A 6 -43.06 -27.53 13.70
C ARG A 6 -42.01 -26.88 14.63
N ARG A 7 -41.54 -27.56 15.68
CA ARG A 7 -40.54 -27.02 16.64
C ARG A 7 -39.09 -27.16 16.19
N LYS A 8 -38.75 -28.20 15.42
CA LYS A 8 -37.39 -28.45 14.92
C LYS A 8 -36.87 -27.37 13.97
N PRO A 9 -37.62 -26.92 12.93
CA PRO A 9 -37.12 -25.90 12.00
C PRO A 9 -36.91 -24.54 12.70
N VAL A 10 -37.76 -24.19 13.67
CA VAL A 10 -37.61 -22.97 14.48
C VAL A 10 -36.32 -23.01 15.30
N MET A 11 -36.00 -24.16 15.91
CA MET A 11 -34.75 -24.34 16.66
C MET A 11 -33.51 -24.18 15.77
N TYR A 12 -33.52 -24.79 14.58
CA TYR A 12 -32.41 -24.66 13.62
C TYR A 12 -32.25 -23.21 13.14
N CYS A 13 -33.34 -22.51 12.85
CA CYS A 13 -33.29 -21.09 12.48
C CYS A 13 -32.74 -20.22 13.61
N VAL A 14 -33.10 -20.49 14.86
CA VAL A 14 -32.57 -19.77 16.03
C VAL A 14 -31.08 -20.04 16.20
N CYS A 15 -30.62 -21.30 16.09
CA CYS A 15 -29.19 -21.61 16.14
C CYS A 15 -28.42 -20.96 14.99
N LEU A 16 -28.96 -20.98 13.76
CA LEU A 16 -28.36 -20.31 12.60
C LEU A 16 -28.22 -18.81 12.82
N PHE A 17 -29.24 -18.17 13.41
CA PHE A 17 -29.21 -16.76 13.75
C PHE A 17 -28.08 -16.43 14.75
N PHE A 18 -27.92 -17.21 15.81
CA PHE A 18 -26.83 -17.01 16.78
C PHE A 18 -25.44 -17.25 16.18
N VAL A 19 -25.31 -18.26 15.32
CA VAL A 19 -24.05 -18.55 14.61
C VAL A 19 -23.69 -17.41 13.66
N VAL A 20 -24.64 -16.89 12.88
CA VAL A 20 -24.39 -15.76 11.95
C VAL A 20 -23.99 -14.50 12.71
N ASN A 21 -24.66 -14.17 13.82
CA ASN A 21 -24.28 -13.01 14.63
C ASN A 21 -22.87 -13.15 15.23
N PHE A 22 -22.47 -14.35 15.63
CA PHE A 22 -21.11 -14.60 16.13
C PHE A 22 -20.01 -14.34 15.08
N PHE A 23 -20.29 -14.60 13.79
CA PHE A 23 -19.33 -14.34 12.71
C PHE A 23 -19.31 -12.89 12.22
N LEU A 24 -20.32 -12.07 12.55
CA LEU A 24 -20.37 -10.66 12.15
C LEU A 24 -19.45 -9.75 12.98
N GLU A 25 -18.97 -10.20 14.15
CA GLU A 25 -18.08 -9.42 15.01
C GLU A 25 -16.58 -9.53 14.63
N ILE A 26 -16.22 -10.31 13.61
CA ILE A 26 -14.83 -10.58 13.24
C ILE A 26 -14.41 -9.79 11.99
N SER A 27 -14.61 -8.47 12.01
CA SER A 27 -14.01 -7.60 10.99
C SER A 27 -13.23 -6.47 11.63
N ASP A 28 -11.91 -6.53 11.54
CA ASP A 28 -11.03 -5.39 11.80
C ASP A 28 -10.72 -4.72 10.46
N ALA A 29 -11.15 -3.48 10.31
CA ALA A 29 -10.95 -2.69 9.11
C ALA A 29 -10.25 -1.39 9.52
N PHE A 30 -9.09 -1.13 8.92
CA PHE A 30 -8.36 0.11 9.11
C PHE A 30 -8.36 0.91 7.82
N TYR A 31 -8.68 2.20 7.93
CA TYR A 31 -8.55 3.15 6.82
C TYR A 31 -7.09 3.55 6.68
N LEU A 32 -6.52 3.35 5.49
CA LEU A 32 -5.20 3.87 5.17
C LEU A 32 -5.32 5.38 4.89
N PRO A 33 -4.78 6.25 5.75
CA PRO A 33 -4.75 7.67 5.45
C PRO A 33 -3.95 7.88 4.16
N GLY A 34 -4.51 8.66 3.23
CA GLY A 34 -3.80 9.05 2.01
C GLY A 34 -2.49 9.77 2.31
N SER A 35 -1.57 9.79 1.35
CA SER A 35 -0.33 10.57 1.49
C SER A 35 -0.68 12.06 1.60
N TYR A 36 -0.10 12.74 2.59
CA TYR A 36 -0.25 14.19 2.74
C TYR A 36 0.53 14.88 1.62
N MET A 37 -0.12 15.81 0.92
CA MET A 37 0.54 16.65 -0.07
C MET A 37 1.56 17.55 0.62
N HIS A 38 2.79 17.53 0.14
CA HIS A 38 3.81 18.50 0.54
C HIS A 38 3.64 19.76 -0.29
N THR A 39 3.41 20.90 0.38
CA THR A 39 3.28 22.20 -0.30
C THR A 39 4.66 22.85 -0.34
N TYR A 40 5.12 23.17 -1.55
CA TYR A 40 6.40 23.86 -1.77
C TYR A 40 6.16 25.34 -2.04
N SER A 41 7.02 26.19 -1.48
CA SER A 41 7.09 27.64 -1.71
C SER A 41 8.17 27.97 -2.75
N THR A 42 8.14 29.18 -3.31
CA THR A 42 9.17 29.66 -4.22
C THR A 42 10.55 29.62 -3.55
N GLY A 43 11.53 29.02 -4.23
CA GLY A 43 12.88 28.81 -3.72
C GLY A 43 13.07 27.51 -2.94
N ASP A 44 12.01 26.77 -2.62
CA ASP A 44 12.14 25.50 -1.90
C ASP A 44 12.84 24.44 -2.75
N HIS A 45 13.64 23.61 -2.08
CA HIS A 45 14.35 22.50 -2.68
C HIS A 45 13.47 21.25 -2.77
N ILE A 46 13.39 20.68 -3.96
CA ILE A 46 12.67 19.43 -4.24
C ILE A 46 13.70 18.35 -4.53
N TYR A 47 13.84 17.40 -3.61
CA TYR A 47 14.73 16.25 -3.77
C TYR A 47 14.07 15.21 -4.68
N ALA A 48 14.70 14.92 -5.81
CA ALA A 48 14.19 13.89 -6.70
C ALA A 48 14.55 12.50 -6.20
N LYS A 49 13.61 11.57 -6.34
CA LYS A 49 13.77 10.14 -6.02
C LYS A 49 13.69 9.34 -7.31
N VAL A 50 14.30 8.15 -7.30
CA VAL A 50 14.27 7.21 -8.42
C VAL A 50 13.61 5.91 -7.98
N ASN A 51 12.91 5.25 -8.89
CA ASN A 51 12.32 3.92 -8.68
C ASN A 51 13.10 2.87 -9.50
N SER A 52 12.76 1.60 -9.30
CA SER A 52 13.19 0.47 -10.12
C SER A 52 12.97 0.71 -11.62
N LEU A 53 13.90 0.19 -12.42
CA LEU A 53 13.80 0.13 -13.87
C LEU A 53 12.85 -1.00 -14.26
N THR A 54 11.85 -0.65 -15.06
CA THR A 54 10.88 -1.60 -15.61
C THR A 54 10.95 -1.58 -17.14
N SER A 55 10.71 -2.73 -17.78
CA SER A 55 10.61 -2.84 -19.24
C SER A 55 9.26 -3.44 -19.61
N ILE A 56 8.77 -3.12 -20.81
CA ILE A 56 7.60 -3.78 -21.39
C ILE A 56 7.90 -5.21 -21.86
N GLU A 57 9.19 -5.53 -22.08
CA GLU A 57 9.62 -6.83 -22.60
C GLU A 57 9.90 -7.85 -21.51
N THR A 58 10.25 -7.39 -20.31
CA THR A 58 10.67 -8.25 -19.20
C THR A 58 9.94 -7.90 -17.93
N GLU A 59 9.34 -8.90 -17.28
CA GLU A 59 8.54 -8.74 -16.06
C GLU A 59 9.38 -8.49 -14.79
N LEU A 60 10.71 -8.56 -14.88
CA LEU A 60 11.60 -8.41 -13.73
C LEU A 60 12.11 -6.96 -13.61
N PRO A 61 11.80 -6.27 -12.49
CA PRO A 61 12.35 -4.94 -12.23
C PRO A 61 13.82 -5.01 -11.81
N TYR A 62 14.62 -4.05 -12.27
CA TYR A 62 16.02 -3.90 -11.88
C TYR A 62 16.23 -2.65 -11.04
N SER A 63 17.21 -2.67 -10.13
CA SER A 63 17.59 -1.46 -9.40
C SER A 63 18.03 -0.36 -10.38
N TYR A 64 17.63 0.89 -10.11
CA TYR A 64 18.03 2.06 -10.92
C TYR A 64 19.54 2.10 -11.17
N TYR A 65 20.34 1.93 -10.11
CA TYR A 65 21.80 1.99 -10.18
C TYR A 65 22.49 0.70 -10.63
N SER A 66 21.74 -0.26 -11.17
CA SER A 66 22.32 -1.43 -11.87
C SER A 66 22.95 -1.01 -13.21
N LEU A 67 22.44 0.08 -13.80
CA LEU A 67 23.01 0.75 -14.97
C LEU A 67 23.99 1.85 -14.53
N PRO A 68 24.91 2.29 -15.42
CA PRO A 68 25.96 3.25 -15.09
C PRO A 68 25.44 4.71 -15.00
N TYR A 69 24.40 4.95 -14.22
CA TYR A 69 23.91 6.29 -13.89
C TYR A 69 24.76 6.97 -12.82
N CYS A 70 24.69 8.31 -12.78
CA CYS A 70 25.35 9.12 -11.75
C CYS A 70 24.81 8.77 -10.36
N LYS A 71 25.71 8.42 -9.44
CA LYS A 71 25.36 8.14 -8.04
C LYS A 71 25.40 9.44 -7.22
N PRO A 72 24.51 9.60 -6.22
CA PRO A 72 24.53 10.73 -5.31
C PRO A 72 25.84 10.78 -4.49
N LEU A 73 26.35 11.99 -4.24
CA LEU A 73 27.64 12.23 -3.57
C LEU A 73 27.75 11.56 -2.18
N GLY A 74 26.62 11.41 -1.48
CA GLY A 74 26.53 10.78 -0.16
C GLY A 74 26.22 9.28 -0.18
N GLY A 75 26.32 8.63 -1.34
CA GLY A 75 25.94 7.24 -1.54
C GLY A 75 24.43 7.02 -1.70
N ILE A 76 24.07 5.82 -2.16
CA ILE A 76 22.70 5.39 -2.39
C ILE A 76 22.05 5.09 -1.04
N LYS A 77 20.89 5.70 -0.79
CA LYS A 77 20.09 5.57 0.43
C LYS A 77 18.64 5.31 0.03
N LYS A 78 18.02 4.34 0.72
CA LYS A 78 16.60 4.08 0.57
C LYS A 78 15.79 5.28 1.06
N SER A 79 14.80 5.68 0.27
CA SER A 79 13.87 6.74 0.63
C SER A 79 12.79 6.22 1.57
N ALA A 80 12.17 7.14 2.33
CA ALA A 80 10.93 6.81 3.03
C ALA A 80 9.82 6.54 1.99
N GLU A 81 9.19 5.38 2.13
CA GLU A 81 8.10 4.86 1.29
C GLU A 81 6.81 4.83 2.11
N ASN A 82 5.67 5.04 1.44
CA ASN A 82 4.37 4.80 2.04
C ASN A 82 3.97 3.31 1.95
N LEU A 83 2.93 2.91 2.69
CA LEU A 83 2.51 1.49 2.71
C LEU A 83 2.11 0.99 1.31
N GLY A 84 1.53 1.84 0.47
CA GLY A 84 1.13 1.45 -0.89
C GLY A 84 2.30 1.28 -1.86
N GLU A 85 3.39 2.03 -1.67
CA GLU A 85 4.66 1.85 -2.40
C GLU A 85 5.35 0.57 -1.93
N LEU A 86 5.38 0.33 -0.62
CA LEU A 86 5.94 -0.89 -0.04
C LEU A 86 5.19 -2.15 -0.53
N LEU A 87 3.85 -2.13 -0.53
CA LEU A 87 3.04 -3.26 -1.01
C LEU A 87 3.18 -3.50 -2.52
N ARG A 88 3.49 -2.47 -3.29
CA ARG A 88 3.81 -2.60 -4.73
C ARG A 88 5.19 -3.17 -4.97
N GLY A 89 6.04 -3.24 -3.94
CA GLY A 89 7.42 -3.68 -4.08
C GLY A 89 8.29 -2.68 -4.81
N ASP A 90 7.93 -1.38 -4.74
CA ASP A 90 8.78 -0.32 -5.24
C ASP A 90 10.13 -0.33 -4.50
N GLN A 91 11.18 0.12 -5.19
CA GLN A 91 12.49 0.31 -4.58
C GLN A 91 12.89 1.76 -4.79
N ILE A 92 12.41 2.63 -3.91
CA ILE A 92 12.63 4.06 -4.03
C ILE A 92 13.95 4.45 -3.38
N ASP A 93 14.89 4.93 -4.19
CA ASP A 93 16.22 5.38 -3.77
C ASP A 93 16.38 6.90 -4.00
N ASN A 94 17.32 7.53 -3.28
CA ASN A 94 17.66 8.92 -3.51
C ASN A 94 18.36 9.11 -4.86
N SER A 95 18.14 10.26 -5.50
CA SER A 95 18.82 10.64 -6.74
C SER A 95 19.88 11.73 -6.51
N PRO A 96 20.79 11.99 -7.47
CA PRO A 96 21.70 13.13 -7.41
C PRO A 96 21.03 14.47 -7.78
N TYR A 97 19.77 14.46 -8.23
CA TYR A 97 19.11 15.64 -8.76
C TYR A 97 18.37 16.41 -7.66
N LEU A 98 18.61 17.72 -7.64
CA LEU A 98 17.95 18.69 -6.76
C LEU A 98 17.28 19.74 -7.63
N PHE A 99 15.96 19.83 -7.53
CA PHE A 99 15.19 20.87 -8.21
C PHE A 99 14.92 22.02 -7.24
N SER A 100 14.69 23.20 -7.79
CA SER A 100 14.27 24.38 -7.03
C SER A 100 12.92 24.83 -7.55
N MET A 101 11.98 25.08 -6.65
CA MET A 101 10.63 25.50 -7.00
C MET A 101 10.65 26.95 -7.48
N ASN A 102 10.19 27.19 -8.70
CA ASN A 102 10.10 28.52 -9.29
C ASN A 102 8.65 28.83 -9.63
N VAL A 103 7.89 29.36 -8.66
CA VAL A 103 6.53 29.89 -8.86
C VAL A 103 6.54 31.39 -8.66
#